data_AF-A0A7V2MGX8-F1
#
_entry.id   AF-A0A7V2MGX8-F1
#
_cell.length_a   1.000
_cell.length_b   1.000
_cell.length_c   1.000
_cell.angle_alpha   90.00
_cell.angle_beta   90.00
_cell.angle_gamma   90.00
#
_symmetry.space_group_name_H-M   'P 1'
#
loop_
_entity.id
_entity.type
_entity.pdbx_description
1 polymer ?
#
loop_
_entity_poly.entity_id
_entity_poly.type
_entity_poly.pdbx_seq_one_letter_code
_entity_poly.pdbx_strand_id
1 'polypeptide(L)'
;MSPQSPSGQIFLGGACGATTWRRDIAIPLLEQAGVTYYNPQLPPGAWTEEHEKLDMRAKEGAAVLLFVISRATRGVASIAEAAYLIGQGRPLALALESIPESCPWASPEERDDLNRGRLFLRTMAAHHGVPVFDTVEAATLHAAALARLSASPLSLEAVRQLMAEVDYPGLRFAVDEAPEGFFLRVMGPQEMAGRDWFLPRTAGASDVIRTAFKAAVAWAEHEARELFRYRGDAVFGPHIDVERLRRAARN
;
A
#
# COMPACT_ATOMS: atom_id res chain seq x y z
N MET A 1 30.80 1.37 -0.58
CA MET A 1 29.35 1.43 -0.88
C MET A 1 28.65 1.64 0.44
N SER A 2 27.90 2.73 0.59
CA SER A 2 27.13 3.00 1.81
C SER A 2 26.02 1.96 1.96
N PRO A 3 25.68 1.53 3.19
CA PRO A 3 24.57 0.62 3.42
C PRO A 3 23.27 1.25 2.89
N GLN A 4 22.53 0.53 2.03
CA GLN A 4 21.24 0.99 1.54
C GLN A 4 20.25 1.03 2.70
N SER A 5 19.76 2.23 3.04
CA SER A 5 18.69 2.38 4.03
C SER A 5 17.43 1.66 3.54
N PRO A 6 16.70 0.91 4.38
CA PRO A 6 15.48 0.19 3.99
C PRO A 6 14.28 1.10 3.66
N SER A 7 14.48 2.42 3.61
CA SER A 7 13.43 3.44 3.50
C SER A 7 13.23 3.96 2.07
N GLY A 8 13.39 3.10 1.06
CA GLY A 8 13.14 3.46 -0.34
C GLY A 8 11.64 3.60 -0.64
N GLN A 9 11.22 4.65 -1.33
CA GLN A 9 9.83 4.79 -1.78
C GLN A 9 9.42 3.66 -2.74
N ILE A 10 10.38 3.20 -3.55
CA ILE A 10 10.18 2.12 -4.53
C ILE A 10 11.07 0.93 -4.20
N PHE A 11 10.50 -0.25 -4.06
CA PHE A 11 11.27 -1.50 -3.99
C PHE A 11 11.51 -2.09 -5.38
N LEU A 12 12.76 -2.42 -5.73
CA LEU A 12 13.14 -2.94 -7.04
C LEU A 12 13.13 -4.49 -7.06
N GLY A 13 11.95 -5.08 -7.21
CA GLY A 13 11.73 -6.53 -7.23
C GLY A 13 11.82 -7.17 -8.61
N GLY A 14 11.81 -8.50 -8.64
CA GLY A 14 11.86 -9.29 -9.87
C GLY A 14 13.24 -9.82 -10.22
N ALA A 15 13.44 -10.15 -11.49
CA ALA A 15 14.59 -10.89 -12.02
C ALA A 15 15.92 -10.43 -11.41
N CYS A 16 16.62 -11.38 -10.80
CA CYS A 16 17.92 -11.22 -10.16
C CYS A 16 18.98 -12.08 -10.88
N GLY A 17 20.25 -11.90 -10.53
CA GLY A 17 21.40 -12.54 -11.18
C GLY A 17 22.20 -11.54 -12.02
N ALA A 18 22.57 -11.93 -13.25
CA ALA A 18 23.38 -11.11 -14.16
C ALA A 18 22.60 -10.01 -14.91
N THR A 19 21.29 -9.86 -14.65
CA THR A 19 20.48 -8.82 -15.30
C THR A 19 20.89 -7.43 -14.80
N THR A 20 20.93 -6.45 -15.69
CA THR A 20 21.45 -5.12 -15.40
C THR A 20 20.38 -4.02 -15.43
N TRP A 21 19.11 -4.38 -15.63
CA TRP A 21 18.00 -3.44 -15.78
C TRP A 21 17.89 -2.43 -14.62
N ARG A 22 18.26 -2.83 -13.39
CA ARG A 22 18.31 -1.93 -12.24
C ARG A 22 19.31 -0.80 -12.48
N ARG A 23 20.57 -1.16 -12.77
CA ARG A 23 21.68 -0.23 -12.99
C ARG A 23 21.51 0.59 -14.27
N ASP A 24 21.11 -0.06 -15.36
CA ASP A 24 21.18 0.53 -16.70
C ASP A 24 19.94 1.36 -17.06
N ILE A 25 18.79 1.07 -16.43
CA ILE A 25 17.50 1.67 -16.81
C ILE A 25 16.81 2.25 -15.58
N ALA A 26 16.46 1.41 -14.60
CA ALA A 26 15.55 1.81 -13.54
C ALA A 26 16.15 2.90 -12.64
N ILE A 27 17.34 2.65 -12.09
CA ILE A 27 18.01 3.59 -11.17
C ILE A 27 18.21 4.97 -11.80
N PRO A 28 18.79 5.11 -13.02
CA PRO A 28 18.93 6.43 -13.65
C PRO A 28 17.61 7.18 -13.80
N LEU A 29 16.53 6.51 -14.21
CA LEU A 29 15.21 7.12 -14.36
C LEU A 29 14.61 7.54 -13.02
N LEU A 30 14.78 6.74 -11.97
CA LEU A 30 14.30 7.04 -10.63
C LEU A 30 15.08 8.23 -10.01
N GLU A 31 16.39 8.27 -10.20
CA GLU A 31 17.24 9.39 -9.77
C GLU A 31 16.86 10.69 -10.51
N GLN A 32 16.67 10.62 -11.82
CA GLN A 32 16.16 11.75 -12.62
C GLN A 32 14.76 12.20 -12.16
N ALA A 33 13.93 11.26 -11.71
CA ALA A 33 12.62 11.55 -11.16
C ALA A 33 12.66 12.05 -9.69
N GLY A 34 13.81 12.07 -9.04
CA GLY A 34 13.95 12.51 -7.65
C GLY A 34 13.21 11.63 -6.65
N VAL A 35 13.01 10.34 -6.95
CA VAL A 35 12.36 9.38 -6.05
C VAL A 35 13.38 8.41 -5.48
N THR A 36 13.24 8.05 -4.20
CA THR A 36 14.16 7.11 -3.54
C THR A 36 13.76 5.67 -3.83
N TYR A 37 14.73 4.77 -3.80
CA TYR A 37 14.53 3.36 -4.12
C TYR A 37 15.36 2.44 -3.22
N TYR A 38 14.94 1.19 -3.13
CA TYR A 38 15.69 0.11 -2.50
C TYR A 38 16.05 -0.95 -3.54
N ASN A 39 17.34 -1.21 -3.71
CA ASN A 39 17.86 -2.19 -4.65
C ASN A 39 18.35 -3.46 -3.91
N PRO A 40 17.58 -4.56 -3.94
CA PRO A 40 17.95 -5.82 -3.27
C PRO A 40 19.07 -6.59 -3.98
N GLN A 41 19.53 -6.15 -5.15
CA GLN A 41 20.55 -6.87 -5.91
C GLN A 41 21.94 -6.71 -5.26
N LEU A 42 22.45 -7.81 -4.73
CA LEU A 42 23.78 -7.91 -4.13
C LEU A 42 24.81 -8.48 -5.13
N PRO A 43 26.11 -8.21 -4.92
CA PRO A 43 27.18 -8.90 -5.64
C PRO A 43 27.13 -10.43 -5.43
N PRO A 44 27.68 -11.23 -6.36
CA PRO A 44 27.76 -12.68 -6.20
C PRO A 44 28.44 -13.07 -4.88
N GLY A 45 27.81 -13.99 -4.13
CA GLY A 45 28.34 -14.49 -2.85
C GLY A 45 28.17 -13.54 -1.65
N ALA A 46 27.61 -12.35 -1.83
CA ALA A 46 27.39 -11.38 -0.74
C ALA A 46 26.07 -11.60 0.02
N TRP A 47 25.22 -12.53 -0.44
CA TRP A 47 23.94 -12.83 0.20
C TRP A 47 24.12 -13.50 1.56
N THR A 48 23.32 -13.08 2.55
CA THR A 48 23.20 -13.69 3.88
C THR A 48 21.75 -13.63 4.33
N GLU A 49 21.37 -14.43 5.34
CA GLU A 49 20.00 -14.42 5.92
C GLU A 49 19.58 -13.03 6.44
N GLU A 50 20.53 -12.20 6.90
CA GLU A 50 20.21 -10.84 7.35
C GLU A 50 19.78 -9.92 6.18
N HIS A 51 20.27 -10.18 4.97
CA HIS A 51 19.82 -9.44 3.78
C HIS A 51 18.39 -9.80 3.40
N GLU A 52 17.97 -11.05 3.59
CA GLU A 52 16.58 -11.45 3.36
C GLU A 52 15.62 -10.66 4.28
N LYS A 53 15.97 -10.54 5.57
CA LYS A 53 15.17 -9.73 6.53
C LYS A 53 15.13 -8.26 6.13
N LEU A 54 16.23 -7.72 5.61
CA LEU A 54 16.29 -6.35 5.12
C LEU A 54 15.41 -6.15 3.88
N ASP A 55 15.47 -7.06 2.92
CA ASP A 55 14.65 -7.05 1.70
C ASP A 55 13.15 -7.14 2.06
N MET A 56 12.79 -8.00 3.01
CA MET A 56 11.42 -8.13 3.50
C MET A 56 10.92 -6.81 4.10
N ARG A 57 11.71 -6.19 5.00
CA ARG A 57 11.34 -4.91 5.63
C ARG A 57 11.25 -3.78 4.61
N ALA A 58 12.20 -3.69 3.68
CA ALA A 58 12.19 -2.67 2.64
C ALA A 58 10.98 -2.82 1.70
N LYS A 59 10.65 -4.05 1.32
CA LYS A 59 9.47 -4.36 0.49
C LYS A 59 8.16 -4.11 1.22
N GLU A 60 8.09 -4.41 2.51
CA GLU A 60 6.92 -4.11 3.34
C GLU A 60 6.73 -2.60 3.49
N GLY A 61 7.80 -1.84 3.73
CA GLY A 61 7.78 -0.39 3.90
C GLY A 61 7.68 0.43 2.61
N ALA A 62 7.94 -0.16 1.44
CA ALA A 62 7.89 0.58 0.18
C ALA A 62 6.46 1.02 -0.19
N ALA A 63 6.34 2.26 -0.63
CA ALA A 63 5.08 2.84 -1.12
C ALA A 63 4.64 2.20 -2.43
N VAL A 64 5.60 1.89 -3.31
CA VAL A 64 5.36 1.26 -4.62
C VAL A 64 6.34 0.12 -4.84
N LEU A 65 5.88 -0.94 -5.50
CA LEU A 65 6.70 -2.08 -5.90
C LEU A 65 6.92 -2.03 -7.41
N LEU A 66 8.18 -1.92 -7.86
CA LEU A 66 8.53 -2.11 -9.27
C LEU A 66 8.99 -3.56 -9.45
N PHE A 67 8.24 -4.36 -10.19
CA PHE A 67 8.61 -5.73 -10.52
C PHE A 67 8.99 -5.85 -12.00
N VAL A 68 10.17 -6.42 -12.25
CA VAL A 68 10.64 -6.71 -13.62
C VAL A 68 10.81 -8.21 -13.81
N ILE A 69 10.02 -8.78 -14.69
CA ILE A 69 10.13 -10.18 -15.11
C ILE A 69 10.67 -10.18 -16.53
N SER A 70 12.00 -10.24 -16.62
CA SER A 70 12.72 -10.14 -17.89
C SER A 70 12.71 -11.45 -18.69
N ARG A 71 12.85 -11.31 -20.01
CA ARG A 71 13.10 -12.40 -20.96
C ARG A 71 14.45 -13.11 -20.73
N ALA A 72 15.36 -12.51 -19.96
CA ALA A 72 16.69 -13.06 -19.69
C ALA A 72 16.70 -14.19 -18.65
N THR A 73 15.57 -14.47 -17.99
CA THR A 73 15.46 -15.48 -16.93
C THR A 73 14.15 -16.26 -17.04
N ARG A 74 14.07 -17.43 -16.40
CA ARG A 74 12.81 -18.18 -16.24
C ARG A 74 11.76 -17.34 -15.50
N GLY A 75 12.17 -16.62 -14.45
CA GLY A 75 11.32 -15.66 -13.74
C GLY A 75 10.22 -16.27 -12.87
N VAL A 76 10.21 -17.60 -12.65
CA VAL A 76 9.12 -18.32 -11.99
C VAL A 76 8.85 -17.82 -10.57
N ALA A 77 9.90 -17.65 -9.76
CA ALA A 77 9.74 -17.11 -8.41
C ALA A 77 9.18 -15.67 -8.41
N SER A 78 9.67 -14.83 -9.33
CA SER A 78 9.19 -13.46 -9.49
C SER A 78 7.74 -13.38 -9.97
N ILE A 79 7.30 -14.34 -10.80
CA ILE A 79 5.88 -14.46 -11.20
C ILE A 79 5.01 -14.76 -9.97
N ALA A 80 5.39 -15.77 -9.17
CA ALA A 80 4.63 -16.14 -7.97
C ALA A 80 4.56 -14.99 -6.96
N GLU A 81 5.68 -14.30 -6.76
CA GLU A 81 5.76 -13.16 -5.84
C GLU A 81 4.94 -11.96 -6.34
N ALA A 82 5.04 -11.61 -7.63
CA ALA A 82 4.23 -10.54 -8.21
C ALA A 82 2.73 -10.85 -8.09
N ALA A 83 2.32 -12.10 -8.37
CA ALA A 83 0.93 -12.53 -8.20
C ALA A 83 0.45 -12.36 -6.76
N TYR A 84 1.26 -12.77 -5.78
CA TYR A 84 0.95 -12.60 -4.36
C TYR A 84 0.74 -11.13 -3.99
N LEU A 85 1.66 -10.25 -4.42
CA LEU A 85 1.62 -8.82 -4.12
C LEU A 85 0.45 -8.10 -4.81
N ILE A 86 0.09 -8.51 -6.03
CA ILE A 86 -1.13 -8.06 -6.72
C ILE A 86 -2.37 -8.48 -5.93
N GLY A 87 -2.42 -9.74 -5.46
CA GLY A 87 -3.52 -10.25 -4.65
C GLY A 87 -3.70 -9.51 -3.31
N GLN A 88 -2.61 -8.98 -2.75
CA GLN A 88 -2.65 -8.12 -1.56
C GLN A 88 -3.10 -6.67 -1.85
N GLY A 89 -3.27 -6.28 -3.11
CA GLY A 89 -3.60 -4.91 -3.50
C GLY A 89 -2.47 -3.91 -3.25
N ARG A 90 -1.21 -4.36 -3.25
CA ARG A 90 -0.06 -3.45 -3.11
C ARG A 90 0.07 -2.58 -4.37
N PRO A 91 0.39 -1.27 -4.25
CA PRO A 91 0.70 -0.45 -5.42
C PRO A 91 1.91 -1.02 -6.17
N LEU A 92 1.69 -1.48 -7.39
CA LEU A 92 2.68 -2.25 -8.15
C LEU A 92 2.73 -1.79 -9.60
N ALA A 93 3.94 -1.62 -10.14
CA ALA A 93 4.20 -1.46 -11.56
C ALA A 93 4.94 -2.70 -12.08
N LEU A 94 4.41 -3.35 -13.13
CA LEU A 94 4.94 -4.62 -13.62
C LEU A 94 5.52 -4.45 -15.04
N ALA A 95 6.82 -4.69 -15.21
CA ALA A 95 7.40 -4.97 -16.52
C ALA A 95 7.41 -6.48 -16.75
N LEU A 96 6.77 -6.93 -17.83
CA LEU A 96 6.60 -8.35 -18.13
C LEU A 96 7.00 -8.65 -19.57
N GLU A 97 8.24 -9.10 -19.75
CA GLU A 97 8.76 -9.43 -21.07
C GLU A 97 8.48 -10.90 -21.43
N SER A 98 7.94 -11.11 -22.63
CA SER A 98 7.84 -12.45 -23.20
C SER A 98 9.21 -12.97 -23.63
N ILE A 99 9.45 -14.27 -23.44
CA ILE A 99 10.66 -14.93 -23.91
C ILE A 99 10.54 -15.13 -25.43
N PRO A 100 11.44 -14.57 -26.25
CA PRO A 100 11.35 -14.64 -27.70
C PRO A 100 11.73 -16.03 -28.24
N GLU A 101 11.36 -16.31 -29.48
CA GLU A 101 11.71 -17.59 -30.12
C GLU A 101 13.22 -17.82 -30.24
N SER A 102 13.97 -16.72 -30.43
CA SER A 102 15.42 -16.70 -30.53
C SER A 102 16.16 -16.90 -29.21
N CYS A 103 15.45 -17.18 -28.11
CA CYS A 103 16.04 -17.35 -26.79
C CYS A 103 16.92 -18.61 -26.74
N PRO A 104 18.24 -18.49 -26.47
CA PRO A 104 19.17 -19.61 -26.61
C PRO A 104 19.11 -20.64 -25.48
N TRP A 105 18.47 -20.30 -24.35
CA TRP A 105 18.50 -21.13 -23.14
C TRP A 105 17.21 -21.92 -22.89
N ALA A 106 16.13 -21.63 -23.63
CA ALA A 106 14.82 -22.27 -23.44
C ALA A 106 14.50 -23.17 -24.62
N SER A 107 14.01 -24.38 -24.37
CA SER A 107 13.38 -25.19 -25.42
C SER A 107 12.05 -24.56 -25.87
N PRO A 108 11.52 -24.90 -27.06
CA PRO A 108 10.20 -24.45 -27.48
C PRO A 108 9.11 -24.74 -26.43
N GLU A 109 9.09 -25.95 -25.87
CA GLU A 109 8.10 -26.37 -24.87
C GLU A 109 8.25 -25.60 -23.56
N GLU A 110 9.49 -25.44 -23.07
CA GLU A 110 9.76 -24.68 -21.86
C GLU A 110 9.37 -23.20 -22.04
N ARG A 111 9.71 -22.61 -23.20
CA ARG A 111 9.35 -21.23 -23.53
C ARG A 111 7.83 -21.04 -23.54
N ASP A 112 7.09 -21.96 -24.15
CA ASP A 112 5.63 -21.89 -24.21
C ASP A 112 5.01 -21.97 -22.81
N ASP A 113 5.54 -22.82 -21.92
CA ASP A 113 5.09 -22.90 -20.53
C ASP A 113 5.41 -21.63 -19.73
N LEU A 114 6.65 -21.12 -19.84
CA LEU A 114 7.08 -19.90 -19.17
C LEU A 114 6.33 -18.66 -19.66
N ASN A 115 6.00 -18.58 -20.95
CA ASN A 115 5.19 -17.50 -21.51
C ASN A 115 3.71 -17.64 -21.13
N ARG A 116 3.20 -18.87 -20.96
CA ARG A 116 1.85 -19.11 -20.42
C ARG A 116 1.73 -18.61 -18.97
N GLY A 117 2.74 -18.86 -18.13
CA GLY A 117 2.79 -18.29 -16.78
C GLY A 117 2.77 -16.75 -16.76
N ARG A 118 3.49 -16.11 -17.70
CA ARG A 118 3.45 -14.65 -17.89
C ARG A 118 2.06 -14.18 -18.33
N LEU A 119 1.43 -14.89 -19.26
CA LEU A 119 0.07 -14.56 -19.69
C LEU A 119 -0.92 -14.59 -18.51
N PHE A 120 -0.87 -15.61 -17.67
CA PHE A 120 -1.74 -15.67 -16.48
C PHE A 120 -1.49 -14.51 -15.50
N LEU A 121 -0.24 -14.15 -15.27
CA LEU A 121 0.08 -12.99 -14.44
C LEU A 121 -0.47 -11.69 -15.04
N ARG A 122 -0.38 -11.51 -16.37
CA ARG A 122 -0.95 -10.35 -17.07
C ARG A 122 -2.47 -10.29 -16.91
N THR A 123 -3.16 -11.43 -17.06
CA THR A 123 -4.61 -11.51 -16.85
C THR A 123 -4.98 -11.18 -15.40
N MET A 124 -4.25 -11.72 -14.42
CA MET A 124 -4.47 -11.40 -13.01
C MET A 124 -4.26 -9.90 -12.73
N ALA A 125 -3.17 -9.33 -13.22
CA ALA A 125 -2.89 -7.90 -13.07
C ALA A 125 -4.04 -7.04 -13.63
N ALA A 126 -4.54 -7.35 -14.82
CA ALA A 126 -5.67 -6.66 -15.42
C ALA A 126 -6.95 -6.75 -14.56
N HIS A 127 -7.27 -7.94 -14.02
CA HIS A 127 -8.41 -8.11 -13.12
C HIS A 127 -8.31 -7.27 -11.84
N HIS A 128 -7.10 -7.01 -11.36
CA HIS A 128 -6.83 -6.20 -10.17
C HIS A 128 -6.52 -4.72 -10.49
N GLY A 129 -6.66 -4.30 -11.75
CA GLY A 129 -6.37 -2.91 -12.17
C GLY A 129 -4.90 -2.52 -12.11
N VAL A 130 -3.98 -3.49 -12.11
CA VAL A 130 -2.53 -3.27 -12.10
C VAL A 130 -1.98 -3.18 -13.53
N PRO A 131 -1.41 -2.04 -13.94
CA PRO A 131 -0.83 -1.89 -15.28
C PRO A 131 0.38 -2.80 -15.52
N VAL A 132 0.42 -3.43 -16.69
CA VAL A 132 1.54 -4.27 -17.15
C VAL A 132 2.16 -3.66 -18.39
N PHE A 133 3.48 -3.50 -18.36
CA PHE A 133 4.27 -2.87 -19.40
C PHE A 133 5.19 -3.88 -20.07
N ASP A 134 5.45 -3.69 -21.37
CA ASP A 134 6.34 -4.56 -22.13
C ASP A 134 7.82 -4.12 -22.05
N THR A 135 8.09 -2.95 -21.44
CA THR A 135 9.45 -2.43 -21.25
C THR A 135 9.69 -2.04 -19.79
N VAL A 136 10.95 -2.21 -19.36
CA VAL A 136 11.40 -1.78 -18.02
C VAL A 136 11.26 -0.27 -17.85
N GLU A 137 11.57 0.50 -18.89
CA GLU A 137 11.48 1.95 -18.90
C GLU A 137 10.05 2.43 -18.58
N ALA A 138 9.04 1.92 -19.30
CA ALA A 138 7.65 2.33 -19.09
C ALA A 138 7.14 1.96 -17.69
N ALA A 139 7.48 0.76 -17.19
CA ALA A 139 7.14 0.37 -15.82
C ALA A 139 7.84 1.24 -14.77
N THR A 140 9.10 1.61 -15.01
CA THR A 140 9.86 2.48 -14.10
C THR A 140 9.26 3.87 -14.02
N LEU A 141 8.94 4.48 -15.17
CA LEU A 141 8.30 5.79 -15.23
C LEU A 141 6.94 5.78 -14.52
N HIS A 142 6.16 4.72 -14.71
CA HIS A 142 4.90 4.55 -14.00
C HIS A 142 5.10 4.39 -12.48
N ALA A 143 6.08 3.58 -12.05
CA ALA A 143 6.41 3.43 -10.63
C ALA A 143 6.82 4.77 -9.99
N ALA A 144 7.62 5.58 -10.69
CA ALA A 144 8.00 6.91 -10.23
C ALA A 144 6.79 7.85 -10.10
N ALA A 145 5.84 7.80 -11.05
CA ALA A 145 4.61 8.55 -10.98
C ALA A 145 3.75 8.13 -9.77
N LEU A 146 3.57 6.83 -9.54
CA LEU A 146 2.89 6.29 -8.36
C LEU A 146 3.57 6.76 -7.06
N ALA A 147 4.90 6.69 -7.00
CA ALA A 147 5.64 7.08 -5.80
C ALA A 147 5.50 8.57 -5.49
N ARG A 148 5.48 9.44 -6.51
CA ARG A 148 5.22 10.88 -6.34
C ARG A 148 3.80 11.17 -5.86
N LEU A 149 2.81 10.43 -6.35
CA LEU A 149 1.44 10.52 -5.87
C LEU A 149 1.34 10.10 -4.40
N SER A 150 2.05 9.04 -3.99
CA SER A 150 2.08 8.59 -2.59
C SER A 150 2.89 9.51 -1.66
N ALA A 151 3.84 10.29 -2.18
CA ALA A 151 4.75 11.12 -1.40
C ALA A 151 4.31 12.59 -1.25
N SER A 152 3.28 13.00 -1.99
CA SER A 152 2.71 14.33 -1.83
C SER A 152 2.08 14.41 -0.44
N PRO A 153 2.45 15.39 0.40
CA PRO A 153 1.84 15.57 1.70
C PRO A 153 0.32 15.64 1.52
N LEU A 154 -0.40 14.85 2.31
CA LEU A 154 -1.84 14.88 2.34
C LEU A 154 -2.26 16.34 2.59
N SER A 155 -3.06 16.88 1.67
CA SER A 155 -3.58 18.24 1.75
C SER A 155 -5.00 18.21 2.30
N LEU A 156 -5.43 19.31 2.93
CA LEU A 156 -6.80 19.42 3.45
C LEU A 156 -7.84 19.16 2.35
N GLU A 157 -7.58 19.67 1.15
CA GLU A 157 -8.44 19.48 -0.02
C GLU A 157 -8.52 18.01 -0.44
N ALA A 158 -7.39 17.30 -0.46
CA ALA A 158 -7.38 15.87 -0.78
C ALA A 158 -8.18 15.06 0.26
N VAL A 159 -8.07 15.38 1.56
CA VAL A 159 -8.89 14.72 2.59
C VAL A 159 -10.38 15.01 2.37
N ARG A 160 -10.74 16.26 2.07
CA ARG A 160 -12.13 16.66 1.82
C ARG A 160 -12.72 15.97 0.60
N GLN A 161 -11.96 15.83 -0.48
CA GLN A 161 -12.38 15.09 -1.67
C GLN A 161 -12.62 13.61 -1.35
N LEU A 162 -11.70 12.96 -0.64
CA LEU A 162 -11.90 11.59 -0.17
C LEU A 162 -13.15 11.46 0.71
N MET A 163 -13.40 12.41 1.61
CA MET A 163 -14.60 12.41 2.46
C MET A 163 -15.90 12.66 1.69
N ALA A 164 -15.86 13.42 0.59
CA ALA A 164 -17.02 13.62 -0.27
C ALA A 164 -17.44 12.34 -1.02
N GLU A 165 -16.52 11.40 -1.20
CA GLU A 165 -16.79 10.09 -1.80
C GLU A 165 -17.30 9.04 -0.79
N VAL A 166 -17.21 9.32 0.52
CA VAL A 166 -17.72 8.40 1.55
C VAL A 166 -19.23 8.56 1.71
N ASP A 167 -19.96 7.50 1.39
CA ASP A 167 -21.39 7.39 1.69
C ASP A 167 -21.62 6.48 2.90
N TYR A 168 -22.20 7.04 3.96
CA TYR A 168 -22.64 6.28 5.13
C TYR A 168 -23.94 6.89 5.69
N PRO A 169 -25.03 6.11 5.80
CA PRO A 169 -26.35 6.64 6.15
C PRO A 169 -26.37 7.45 7.45
N GLY A 170 -26.92 8.67 7.38
CA GLY A 170 -27.15 9.53 8.54
C GLY A 170 -25.91 10.20 9.13
N LEU A 171 -24.71 9.93 8.60
CA LEU A 171 -23.46 10.55 9.04
C LEU A 171 -22.84 11.41 7.95
N ARG A 172 -22.14 12.45 8.36
CA ARG A 172 -21.24 13.24 7.51
C ARG A 172 -19.86 13.27 8.13
N PHE A 173 -18.86 13.61 7.33
CA PHE A 173 -17.48 13.74 7.82
C PHE A 173 -17.03 15.19 7.71
N ALA A 174 -16.53 15.74 8.81
CA ALA A 174 -15.91 17.05 8.88
C ALA A 174 -14.40 16.88 9.03
N VAL A 175 -13.64 17.77 8.38
CA VAL A 175 -12.17 17.76 8.43
C VAL A 175 -11.66 19.17 8.67
N ASP A 176 -10.89 19.32 9.74
CA ASP A 176 -10.23 20.55 10.14
C ASP A 176 -8.71 20.41 10.05
N GLU A 177 -8.02 21.52 9.75
CA GLU A 177 -6.57 21.53 9.69
C GLU A 177 -5.94 21.54 11.09
N ALA A 178 -4.86 20.77 11.25
CA ALA A 178 -4.06 20.69 12.46
C ALA A 178 -2.58 20.98 12.16
N PRO A 179 -1.77 21.38 13.16
CA PRO A 179 -0.35 21.72 12.94
C PRO A 179 0.44 20.62 12.19
N GLU A 180 0.22 19.36 12.52
CA GLU A 180 0.94 18.20 11.95
C GLU A 180 0.07 17.31 11.06
N GLY A 181 -1.13 17.77 10.67
CA GLY A 181 -2.10 16.90 10.02
C GLY A 181 -3.49 17.48 9.94
N PHE A 182 -4.47 16.61 10.19
CA PHE A 182 -5.88 16.91 10.10
C PHE A 182 -6.63 16.25 11.25
N PHE A 183 -7.72 16.87 11.69
CA PHE A 183 -8.71 16.21 12.54
C PHE A 183 -9.93 15.86 11.72
N LEU A 184 -10.22 14.56 11.65
CA LEU A 184 -11.43 14.02 11.06
C LEU A 184 -12.45 13.77 12.16
N ARG A 185 -13.70 14.18 11.94
CA ARG A 185 -14.83 13.93 12.83
C ARG A 185 -16.04 13.43 12.07
N VAL A 186 -16.81 12.58 12.74
CA VAL A 186 -18.18 12.27 12.32
C VAL A 186 -19.11 13.37 12.82
N MET A 187 -20.03 13.79 11.96
CA MET A 187 -21.13 14.68 12.25
C MET A 187 -22.43 13.87 12.14
N GLY A 188 -23.06 13.63 13.28
CA GLY A 188 -24.34 12.93 13.36
C GLY A 188 -25.54 13.86 13.14
N PRO A 189 -26.77 13.37 13.40
CA PRO A 189 -27.98 14.18 13.41
C PRO A 189 -27.85 15.39 14.35
N GLN A 190 -28.57 16.47 14.03
CA GLN A 190 -28.59 17.71 14.84
C GLN A 190 -27.21 18.37 15.05
N GLU A 191 -26.28 18.18 14.10
CA GLU A 191 -24.92 18.73 14.15
C GLU A 191 -24.09 18.26 15.36
N MET A 192 -24.45 17.12 15.97
CA MET A 192 -23.65 16.53 17.02
C MET A 192 -22.32 16.03 16.47
N ALA A 193 -21.22 16.58 16.98
CA ALA A 193 -19.87 16.19 16.59
C ALA A 193 -19.38 15.02 17.43
N GLY A 194 -18.86 14.00 16.76
CA GLY A 194 -18.12 12.92 17.38
C GLY A 194 -16.71 13.33 17.82
N ARG A 195 -15.97 12.36 18.34
CA ARG A 195 -14.56 12.50 18.72
C ARG A 195 -13.67 12.86 17.52
N ASP A 196 -12.64 13.67 17.77
CA ASP A 196 -11.55 13.95 16.84
C ASP A 196 -10.65 12.73 16.59
N TRP A 197 -10.42 12.45 15.31
CA TRP A 197 -9.47 11.45 14.83
C TRP A 197 -8.33 12.12 14.09
N PHE A 198 -7.12 12.02 14.63
CA PHE A 198 -5.94 12.63 14.02
C PHE A 198 -5.46 11.84 12.81
N LEU A 199 -5.17 12.55 11.73
CA LEU A 199 -4.57 12.06 10.49
C LEU A 199 -3.26 12.83 10.24
N PRO A 200 -2.09 12.18 10.24
CA PRO A 200 -0.83 12.88 9.93
C PRO A 200 -0.77 13.30 8.46
N ARG A 201 0.01 14.33 8.11
CA ARG A 201 0.22 14.75 6.70
C ARG A 201 0.89 13.68 5.82
N THR A 202 1.47 12.65 6.43
CA THR A 202 2.05 11.49 5.75
C THR A 202 1.04 10.37 5.48
N ALA A 203 -0.21 10.50 5.95
CA ALA A 203 -1.24 9.49 5.76
C ALA A 203 -1.60 9.35 4.26
N GLY A 204 -1.74 8.10 3.81
CA GLY A 204 -2.25 7.81 2.47
C GLY A 204 -3.78 7.83 2.42
N ALA A 205 -4.36 7.78 1.21
CA ALA A 205 -5.81 7.72 1.03
C ALA A 205 -6.46 6.55 1.82
N SER A 206 -5.83 5.38 1.83
CA SER A 206 -6.31 4.23 2.61
C SER A 206 -6.37 4.50 4.12
N ASP A 207 -5.41 5.25 4.67
CA ASP A 207 -5.39 5.60 6.09
C ASP A 207 -6.53 6.57 6.42
N VAL A 208 -6.80 7.53 5.53
CA VAL A 208 -7.94 8.46 5.62
C VAL A 208 -9.25 7.68 5.65
N ILE A 209 -9.50 6.80 4.68
CA ILE A 209 -10.75 6.02 4.58
C ILE A 209 -10.91 5.07 5.78
N ARG A 210 -9.84 4.38 6.21
CA ARG A 210 -9.89 3.52 7.40
C ARG A 210 -10.17 4.31 8.68
N THR A 211 -9.65 5.53 8.77
CA THR A 211 -9.91 6.42 9.92
C THR A 211 -11.35 6.91 9.92
N ALA A 212 -11.89 7.29 8.76
CA ALA A 212 -13.31 7.62 8.60
C ALA A 212 -14.21 6.45 9.03
N PHE A 213 -13.92 5.23 8.56
CA PHE A 213 -14.66 4.03 8.95
C PHE A 213 -14.61 3.80 10.47
N LYS A 214 -13.42 3.91 11.10
CA LYS A 214 -13.29 3.79 12.56
C LYS A 214 -14.08 4.86 13.31
N ALA A 215 -14.12 6.09 12.80
CA ALA A 215 -14.90 7.18 13.38
C ALA A 215 -16.40 6.87 13.33
N ALA A 216 -16.90 6.35 12.19
CA ALA A 216 -18.30 5.94 12.05
C ALA A 216 -18.67 4.75 12.96
N VAL A 217 -17.79 3.76 13.10
CA VAL A 217 -17.99 2.63 14.03
C VAL A 217 -18.04 3.12 15.47
N ALA A 218 -17.15 4.02 15.88
CA ALA A 218 -17.16 4.58 17.21
C ALA A 218 -18.42 5.42 17.50
N TRP A 219 -18.93 6.14 16.49
CA TRP A 219 -20.21 6.83 16.59
C TRP A 219 -21.37 5.84 16.79
N ALA A 220 -21.46 4.81 15.95
CA ALA A 220 -22.52 3.79 16.06
C ALA A 220 -22.48 3.06 17.42
N GLU A 221 -21.28 2.83 17.95
CA GLU A 221 -21.08 2.23 19.26
C GLU A 221 -21.50 3.16 20.40
N HIS A 222 -21.22 4.47 20.29
CA HIS A 222 -21.71 5.49 21.21
C HIS A 222 -23.25 5.50 21.24
N GLU A 223 -23.91 5.60 20.08
CA GLU A 223 -25.38 5.56 19.96
C GLU A 223 -25.96 4.28 20.54
N ALA A 224 -25.36 3.12 20.23
CA ALA A 224 -25.79 1.84 20.77
C ALA A 224 -25.74 1.82 22.31
N ARG A 225 -24.68 2.37 22.92
CA ARG A 225 -24.55 2.46 24.38
C ARG A 225 -25.58 3.40 25.00
N GLU A 226 -25.96 4.49 24.34
CA GLU A 226 -26.98 5.42 24.85
C GLU A 226 -28.40 4.85 24.76
N LEU A 227 -28.70 4.14 23.68
CA LEU A 227 -30.05 3.66 23.40
C LEU A 227 -30.35 2.30 24.04
N PHE A 228 -29.32 1.51 24.38
CA PHE A 228 -29.50 0.16 24.92
C PHE A 228 -29.94 0.18 26.40
N ARG A 229 -31.18 -0.26 26.63
CA ARG A 229 -31.78 -0.33 27.98
C ARG A 229 -32.12 -1.76 28.38
N TYR A 230 -31.90 -2.10 29.65
CA TYR A 230 -32.33 -3.36 30.25
C TYR A 230 -33.31 -3.05 31.38
N ARG A 231 -34.54 -3.61 31.29
CA ARG A 231 -35.65 -3.33 32.21
C ARG A 231 -36.01 -1.85 32.35
N GLY A 232 -35.79 -1.07 31.27
CA GLY A 232 -36.06 0.37 31.24
C GLY A 232 -34.86 1.24 31.66
N ASP A 233 -33.85 0.64 32.27
CA ASP A 233 -32.66 1.34 32.77
C ASP A 233 -31.52 1.32 31.75
N ALA A 234 -30.77 2.41 31.70
CA ALA A 234 -29.53 2.51 30.92
C ALA A 234 -28.43 1.72 31.66
N VAL A 235 -28.12 0.52 31.15
CA VAL A 235 -27.07 -0.34 31.72
C VAL A 235 -25.71 -0.13 31.07
N PHE A 236 -25.69 0.54 29.92
CA PHE A 236 -24.49 1.07 29.28
C PHE A 236 -24.59 2.59 29.19
N GLY A 237 -23.46 3.22 28.93
CA GLY A 237 -23.39 4.65 28.71
C GLY A 237 -21.99 5.03 28.22
N PRO A 238 -21.87 5.89 27.19
CA PRO A 238 -20.58 6.37 26.73
C PRO A 238 -19.96 7.41 27.68
N HIS A 239 -20.78 8.01 28.56
CA HIS A 239 -20.39 9.08 29.47
C HIS A 239 -20.33 8.64 30.94
N ILE A 240 -20.17 7.33 31.20
CA ILE A 240 -20.10 6.85 32.58
C ILE A 240 -18.81 7.33 33.23
N ASP A 241 -18.95 7.98 34.38
CA ASP A 241 -17.84 8.34 35.25
C ASP A 241 -17.09 7.07 35.71
N VAL A 242 -15.84 6.95 35.27
CA VAL A 242 -14.98 5.79 35.53
C VAL A 242 -14.71 5.61 37.03
N GLU A 243 -14.64 6.69 37.81
CA GLU A 243 -14.46 6.61 39.26
C GLU A 243 -15.72 6.12 39.97
N ARG A 244 -16.91 6.49 39.48
CA ARG A 244 -18.17 5.90 39.98
C ARG A 244 -18.23 4.39 39.71
N LEU A 245 -17.89 3.97 38.49
CA LEU A 245 -17.80 2.54 38.13
C LEU A 245 -16.83 1.78 39.02
N ARG A 246 -15.62 2.32 39.21
CA ARG A 246 -14.58 1.73 40.06
C ARG A 246 -15.05 1.53 41.50
N ARG A 247 -15.80 2.50 42.06
CA ARG A 247 -16.36 2.38 43.41
C ARG A 247 -17.42 1.29 43.50
N ALA A 248 -18.30 1.19 42.51
CA ALA A 248 -19.35 0.17 42.47
C ALA A 248 -18.79 -1.27 42.35
N ALA A 249 -17.67 -1.44 41.64
CA ALA A 249 -17.03 -2.76 41.44
C ALA A 249 -16.22 -3.28 42.63
N ARG A 250 -16.03 -2.47 43.69
CA ARG A 250 -15.26 -2.84 44.88
C ARG A 250 -16.11 -3.40 46.03
N ASN A 251 -17.41 -3.57 45.81
CA ASN A 251 -18.35 -4.16 46.77
C ASN A 251 -18.54 -5.65 46.53
#